data_AF-A0A504BMI6-F1
#
_entry.id   AF-A0A504BMI6-F1
#
_cell.length_a   1.000
_cell.length_b   1.000
_cell.length_c   1.000
_cell.angle_alpha   90.00
_cell.angle_beta   90.00
_cell.angle_gamma   90.00
#
_symmetry.space_group_name_H-M   'P 1'
#
loop_
_entity.id
_entity.type
_entity.pdbx_description
1 polymer ?
#
loop_
_entity_poly.entity_id
_entity_poly.type
_entity_poly.pdbx_seq_one_letter_code
_entity_poly.pdbx_strand_id
1 'polypeptide(L)'
;MFSGAQISLYPMADDFVGVILGALGALDPYRDRLRIETDDISTLLVGPPEVLFPALRDLFVAAARSGKHCVLSAAISRGCPGEPDDPICRSDAFGGPVGPLGPRKEAAIAAVRDAAATGQPAAAQFSLYVMGTGDHMDEIYGCIDFLKQSGVYDRSKNFCTKLRGDTGAIFSALNEAFCRFGPGAGHVTLDVTVSANSPSAV
;
A
#
# COMPACT_ATOMS: atom_id res chain seq x y z
N MET A 1 -2.45 -17.48 -1.14
CA MET A 1 -3.33 -16.51 -0.45
C MET A 1 -3.81 -15.50 -1.47
N PHE A 2 -5.11 -15.40 -1.69
CA PHE A 2 -5.69 -14.31 -2.49
C PHE A 2 -5.32 -12.94 -1.90
N SER A 3 -4.82 -12.03 -2.73
CA SER A 3 -4.45 -10.67 -2.34
C SER A 3 -4.74 -9.67 -3.46
N GLY A 4 -5.13 -8.46 -3.06
CA GLY A 4 -5.41 -7.41 -4.02
C GLY A 4 -5.73 -6.06 -3.37
N ALA A 5 -6.03 -5.09 -4.22
CA ALA A 5 -6.44 -3.76 -3.84
C ALA A 5 -7.61 -3.30 -4.70
N GLN A 6 -8.60 -2.69 -4.06
CA GLN A 6 -9.57 -1.82 -4.73
C GLN A 6 -9.10 -0.39 -4.60
N ILE A 7 -8.86 0.29 -5.73
CA ILE A 7 -8.33 1.65 -5.74
C ILE A 7 -9.22 2.64 -6.47
N SER A 8 -9.25 3.87 -5.96
CA SER A 8 -9.85 5.02 -6.63
C SER A 8 -8.84 6.16 -6.67
N LEU A 9 -8.70 6.79 -7.84
CA LEU A 9 -7.83 7.93 -8.06
C LEU A 9 -8.68 9.17 -8.27
N TYR A 10 -8.40 10.21 -7.48
CA TYR A 10 -9.13 11.48 -7.47
C TYR A 10 -8.17 12.63 -7.82
N PRO A 11 -8.05 13.00 -9.09
CA PRO A 11 -7.45 14.27 -9.48
C PRO A 11 -8.43 15.41 -9.22
N MET A 12 -8.02 16.43 -8.47
CA MET A 12 -8.79 17.65 -8.26
C MET A 12 -8.56 18.62 -9.43
N ALA A 13 -9.03 18.23 -10.62
CA ALA A 13 -8.83 19.00 -11.85
C ALA A 13 -9.95 18.74 -12.87
N ASP A 14 -10.25 19.74 -13.71
CA ASP A 14 -11.26 19.60 -14.78
C ASP A 14 -10.92 18.49 -15.78
N ASP A 15 -9.62 18.27 -16.01
CA ASP A 15 -9.07 17.23 -16.88
C ASP A 15 -8.88 15.88 -16.17
N PHE A 16 -9.64 15.60 -15.10
CA PHE A 16 -9.50 14.37 -14.30
C PHE A 16 -9.51 13.08 -15.13
N VAL A 17 -10.32 13.03 -16.20
CA VAL A 17 -10.37 11.86 -17.11
C VAL A 17 -9.00 11.61 -17.75
N GLY A 18 -8.35 12.66 -18.26
CA GLY A 18 -7.03 12.55 -18.88
C GLY A 18 -5.95 12.13 -17.88
N VAL A 19 -6.02 12.65 -16.65
CA VAL A 19 -5.09 12.28 -15.58
C VAL A 19 -5.28 10.82 -15.15
N ILE A 20 -6.52 10.36 -14.97
CA ILE A 20 -6.82 8.97 -14.59
C ILE A 20 -6.37 8.00 -15.68
N LEU A 21 -6.78 8.23 -16.94
CA LEU A 21 -6.42 7.35 -18.05
C LEU A 21 -4.91 7.33 -18.31
N GLY A 22 -4.24 8.49 -18.19
CA GLY A 22 -2.79 8.57 -18.28
C GLY A 22 -2.08 7.80 -17.16
N ALA A 23 -2.58 7.88 -15.93
CA ALA A 23 -2.04 7.15 -14.78
C ALA A 23 -2.25 5.63 -14.89
N LEU A 24 -3.39 5.18 -15.43
CA LEU A 24 -3.64 3.75 -15.66
C LEU A 24 -2.65 3.12 -16.64
N GLY A 25 -2.09 3.89 -17.58
CA GLY A 25 -1.02 3.42 -18.46
C GLY A 25 0.25 3.00 -17.71
N ALA A 26 0.48 3.52 -16.49
CA ALA A 26 1.60 3.08 -15.65
C ALA A 26 1.48 1.62 -15.17
N LEU A 27 0.30 1.01 -15.32
CA LEU A 27 0.07 -0.39 -15.01
C LEU A 27 0.48 -1.35 -16.13
N ASP A 28 0.74 -0.84 -17.34
CA ASP A 28 1.06 -1.67 -18.51
C ASP A 28 2.23 -2.66 -18.29
N PRO A 29 3.33 -2.28 -17.61
CA PRO A 29 4.43 -3.20 -17.31
C PRO A 29 4.08 -4.36 -16.36
N TYR A 30 2.91 -4.33 -15.74
CA TYR A 30 2.48 -5.29 -14.72
C TYR A 30 1.32 -6.20 -15.17
N ARG A 31 0.77 -6.00 -16.38
CA ARG A 31 -0.45 -6.67 -16.87
C ARG A 31 -0.35 -8.20 -16.97
N ASP A 32 0.85 -8.74 -17.11
CA ASP A 32 1.10 -10.18 -17.16
C ASP A 32 1.11 -10.82 -15.76
N ARG A 33 1.23 -10.00 -14.71
CA ARG A 33 1.34 -10.43 -13.31
C ARG A 33 0.21 -9.90 -12.41
N LEU A 34 -0.67 -9.06 -12.95
CA LEU A 34 -1.84 -8.53 -12.26
C LEU A 34 -3.10 -8.77 -13.08
N ARG A 35 -4.17 -9.20 -12.41
CA ARG A 35 -5.52 -9.07 -12.94
C ARG A 35 -6.01 -7.66 -12.62
N ILE A 36 -6.46 -6.94 -13.65
CA ILE A 36 -6.84 -5.54 -13.59
C ILE A 36 -8.24 -5.37 -14.17
N GLU A 37 -9.18 -4.88 -13.36
CA GLU A 37 -10.58 -4.67 -13.76
C GLU A 37 -11.03 -3.29 -13.28
N THR A 38 -11.63 -2.48 -14.15
CA THR A 38 -12.07 -1.12 -13.82
C THR A 38 -13.58 -1.02 -14.00
N ASP A 39 -14.24 -0.43 -13.01
CA ASP A 39 -15.65 -0.05 -13.05
C ASP A 39 -15.80 1.48 -12.86
N ASP A 40 -17.02 1.95 -12.63
CA ASP A 40 -17.35 3.37 -12.47
C ASP A 40 -16.94 3.95 -11.11
N ILE A 41 -16.46 3.12 -10.18
CA ILE A 41 -16.06 3.51 -8.82
C ILE A 41 -14.54 3.36 -8.64
N SER A 42 -13.97 2.27 -9.13
CA SER A 42 -12.65 1.81 -8.75
C SER A 42 -11.95 0.97 -9.83
N THR A 43 -10.67 0.70 -9.59
CA THR A 43 -9.90 -0.31 -10.31
C THR A 43 -9.43 -1.37 -9.33
N LEU A 44 -9.81 -2.62 -9.61
CA LEU A 44 -9.36 -3.80 -8.90
C LEU A 44 -7.99 -4.22 -9.45
N LEU A 45 -7.04 -4.44 -8.54
CA LEU A 45 -5.75 -5.06 -8.82
C LEU A 45 -5.62 -6.32 -7.98
N VAL A 46 -5.45 -7.49 -8.61
CA VAL A 46 -5.24 -8.77 -7.93
C VAL A 46 -3.90 -9.35 -8.37
N GLY A 47 -3.09 -9.74 -7.38
CA GLY A 47 -1.75 -10.27 -7.61
C GLY A 47 -0.88 -10.22 -6.35
N PRO A 48 0.42 -10.57 -6.49
CA PRO A 48 1.30 -10.73 -5.35
C PRO A 48 1.80 -9.35 -4.85
N PRO A 49 2.07 -9.19 -3.54
CA PRO A 49 2.39 -7.89 -2.93
C PRO A 49 3.63 -7.22 -3.53
N GLU A 50 4.65 -8.02 -3.89
CA GLU A 50 5.87 -7.54 -4.54
C GLU A 50 5.65 -6.96 -5.95
N VAL A 51 4.45 -7.12 -6.52
CA VAL A 51 3.99 -6.49 -7.77
C VAL A 51 2.94 -5.42 -7.49
N LEU A 52 2.00 -5.74 -6.59
CA LEU A 52 0.87 -4.88 -6.26
C LEU A 52 1.33 -3.51 -5.74
N PHE A 53 2.22 -3.47 -4.75
CA PHE A 53 2.67 -2.18 -4.17
C PHE A 53 3.50 -1.33 -5.14
N PRO A 54 4.45 -1.90 -5.92
CA PRO A 54 5.09 -1.16 -7.00
C PRO A 54 4.12 -0.61 -8.05
N ALA A 55 3.12 -1.39 -8.46
CA ALA A 55 2.12 -0.94 -9.43
C ALA A 55 1.26 0.21 -8.88
N LEU A 56 0.81 0.12 -7.62
CA LEU A 56 0.09 1.21 -6.94
C LEU A 56 0.94 2.48 -6.81
N ARG A 57 2.22 2.33 -6.44
CA ARG A 57 3.19 3.42 -6.37
C ARG A 57 3.32 4.10 -7.73
N ASP A 58 3.56 3.34 -8.79
CA ASP A 58 3.84 3.90 -10.11
C ASP A 58 2.61 4.57 -10.72
N LEU A 59 1.41 3.98 -10.53
CA LEU A 59 0.15 4.61 -10.88
C LEU A 59 -0.03 5.95 -10.16
N PHE A 60 0.21 6.00 -8.85
CA PHE A 60 0.05 7.24 -8.08
C PHE A 60 1.11 8.30 -8.47
N VAL A 61 2.35 7.89 -8.68
CA VAL A 61 3.43 8.79 -9.16
C VAL A 61 3.09 9.33 -10.55
N ALA A 62 2.58 8.51 -11.47
CA ALA A 62 2.17 8.96 -12.79
C ALA A 62 1.06 10.02 -12.70
N ALA A 63 0.06 9.81 -11.85
CA ALA A 63 -0.98 10.80 -11.59
C ALA A 63 -0.40 12.10 -11.00
N ALA A 64 0.44 12.00 -9.97
CA ALA A 64 1.03 13.15 -9.29
C ALA A 64 1.97 13.97 -10.19
N ARG A 65 2.63 13.34 -11.17
CA ARG A 65 3.49 14.01 -12.16
C ARG A 65 2.73 14.94 -13.11
N SER A 66 1.40 14.87 -13.16
CA SER A 66 0.57 15.88 -13.83
C SER A 66 0.69 17.27 -13.19
N GLY A 67 1.23 17.36 -11.97
CA GLY A 67 1.26 18.59 -11.17
C GLY A 67 -0.08 18.95 -10.52
N LYS A 68 -1.14 18.19 -10.78
CA LYS A 68 -2.45 18.37 -10.15
C LYS A 68 -2.46 17.78 -8.74
N HIS A 69 -3.28 18.33 -7.85
CA HIS A 69 -3.59 17.68 -6.58
C HIS A 69 -4.28 16.34 -6.88
N CYS A 70 -3.64 15.24 -6.50
CA CYS A 70 -4.15 13.90 -6.70
C CYS A 70 -4.23 13.15 -5.38
N VAL A 71 -5.32 12.41 -5.18
CA VAL A 71 -5.51 11.51 -4.05
C VAL A 71 -5.76 10.10 -4.56
N LEU A 72 -5.03 9.12 -4.03
CA LEU A 72 -5.33 7.69 -4.20
C LEU A 72 -5.95 7.18 -2.90
N SER A 73 -7.13 6.58 -2.98
CA SER A 73 -7.74 5.81 -1.90
C SER A 73 -7.66 4.33 -2.25
N ALA A 74 -7.33 3.48 -1.28
CA ALA A 74 -7.18 2.05 -1.50
C ALA A 74 -7.63 1.23 -0.30
N ALA A 75 -8.45 0.21 -0.57
CA ALA A 75 -8.69 -0.90 0.34
C ALA A 75 -7.84 -2.08 -0.14
N ILE A 76 -6.83 -2.47 0.65
CA ILE A 76 -5.90 -3.55 0.32
C ILE A 76 -6.19 -4.73 1.25
N SER A 77 -6.26 -5.95 0.72
CA SER A 77 -6.59 -7.13 1.51
C SER A 77 -5.80 -8.35 1.07
N ARG A 78 -5.48 -9.24 2.02
CA ARG A 78 -5.04 -10.62 1.78
C ARG A 78 -5.81 -11.57 2.68
N GLY A 79 -6.06 -12.79 2.20
CA GLY A 79 -6.56 -13.89 3.03
C GLY A 79 -8.03 -13.73 3.45
N CYS A 80 -8.84 -13.07 2.64
CA CYS A 80 -10.27 -12.92 2.89
C CYS A 80 -10.95 -14.31 2.98
N PRO A 81 -11.77 -14.59 4.01
CA PRO A 81 -12.48 -15.85 4.13
C PRO A 81 -13.45 -16.10 2.96
N GLY A 82 -13.43 -17.31 2.41
CA GLY A 82 -14.36 -17.74 1.36
C GLY A 82 -13.89 -17.47 -0.07
N GLU A 83 -12.81 -16.73 -0.26
CA GLU A 83 -12.17 -16.56 -1.56
C GLU A 83 -11.10 -17.65 -1.76
N PRO A 84 -11.16 -18.45 -2.84
CA PRO A 84 -10.12 -19.42 -3.12
C PRO A 84 -8.80 -18.73 -3.45
N ASP A 85 -7.70 -19.38 -3.11
CA ASP A 85 -6.38 -18.90 -3.51
C ASP A 85 -6.26 -18.88 -5.04
N ASP A 86 -5.80 -17.74 -5.57
CA ASP A 86 -5.51 -17.57 -6.99
C ASP A 86 -4.00 -17.75 -7.23
N PRO A 87 -3.57 -18.60 -8.19
CA PRO A 87 -2.16 -18.76 -8.57
C PRO A 87 -1.45 -17.44 -8.87
N ILE A 88 -2.16 -16.43 -9.39
CA ILE A 88 -1.57 -15.12 -9.67
C ILE A 88 -1.09 -14.40 -8.40
N CYS A 89 -1.66 -14.73 -7.24
CA CYS A 89 -1.32 -14.13 -5.94
C CYS A 89 -0.21 -14.86 -5.18
N ARG A 90 0.43 -15.87 -5.79
CA ARG A 90 1.50 -16.63 -5.13
C ARG A 90 2.68 -15.72 -4.82
N SER A 91 3.09 -15.69 -3.55
CA SER A 91 4.22 -14.91 -3.05
C SER A 91 4.85 -15.61 -1.85
N ASP A 92 6.17 -15.52 -1.74
CA ASP A 92 6.93 -15.98 -0.56
C ASP A 92 6.86 -14.98 0.60
N ALA A 93 6.28 -13.78 0.37
CA ALA A 93 6.00 -12.81 1.42
C ALA A 93 4.84 -13.24 2.34
N PHE A 94 4.04 -14.21 1.89
CA PHE A 94 2.90 -14.76 2.62
C PHE A 94 3.09 -16.25 2.92
N GLY A 95 2.39 -16.73 3.95
CA GLY A 95 2.44 -18.12 4.36
C GLY A 95 3.62 -18.46 5.27
N GLY A 96 3.57 -19.67 5.84
CA GLY A 96 4.58 -20.18 6.76
C GLY A 96 4.47 -19.63 8.20
N PRO A 97 5.32 -20.14 9.12
CA PRO A 97 5.35 -19.69 10.50
C PRO A 97 5.84 -18.24 10.60
N VAL A 98 5.17 -17.45 11.44
CA VAL A 98 5.60 -16.06 11.71
C VAL A 98 6.84 -16.08 12.59
N GLY A 99 7.93 -15.50 12.10
CA GLY A 99 9.16 -15.34 12.88
C GLY A 99 9.04 -14.29 14.00
N PRO A 100 10.06 -14.14 14.86
CA PRO A 100 10.03 -13.16 15.95
C PRO A 100 9.86 -11.71 15.45
N LEU A 101 9.18 -10.88 16.23
CA LEU A 101 8.88 -9.47 15.86
C LEU A 101 10.13 -8.62 15.62
N GLY A 102 11.20 -8.80 16.42
CA GLY A 102 12.42 -7.99 16.35
C GLY A 102 13.07 -7.98 14.95
N PRO A 103 13.52 -9.14 14.45
CA PRO A 103 14.11 -9.25 13.11
C PRO A 103 13.16 -8.80 11.98
N ARG A 104 11.84 -9.03 12.13
CA ARG A 104 10.85 -8.55 11.15
C ARG A 104 10.82 -7.02 11.09
N LYS A 105 10.88 -6.33 12.23
CA LYS A 105 10.95 -4.86 12.30
C LYS A 105 12.25 -4.34 11.66
N GLU A 106 13.39 -4.93 11.98
CA GLU A 106 14.68 -4.53 11.40
C GLU A 106 14.70 -4.67 9.88
N ALA A 107 14.20 -5.80 9.35
CA ALA A 107 14.07 -6.01 7.92
C ALA A 107 13.11 -5.01 7.25
N ALA A 108 12.00 -4.68 7.91
CA ALA A 108 11.05 -3.67 7.42
C ALA A 108 11.69 -2.28 7.33
N ILE A 109 12.44 -1.87 8.37
CA ILE A 109 13.17 -0.59 8.40
C ILE A 109 14.20 -0.53 7.26
N ALA A 110 14.97 -1.61 7.07
CA ALA A 110 15.95 -1.69 5.99
C ALA A 110 15.29 -1.59 4.60
N ALA A 111 14.19 -2.30 4.37
CA ALA A 111 13.45 -2.25 3.11
C ALA A 111 12.96 -0.83 2.77
N VAL A 112 12.43 -0.09 3.76
CA VAL A 112 12.00 1.31 3.54
C VAL A 112 13.18 2.23 3.22
N ARG A 113 14.32 2.02 3.88
CA ARG A 113 15.55 2.80 3.63
C ARG A 113 16.12 2.55 2.23
N ASP A 114 16.03 1.31 1.75
CA ASP A 114 16.57 0.89 0.45
C ASP A 114 15.56 1.09 -0.70
N ALA A 115 14.36 1.58 -0.39
CA ALA A 115 13.33 1.84 -1.38
C ALA A 115 13.81 2.84 -2.45
N ALA A 116 13.60 2.49 -3.72
CA ALA A 116 13.94 3.36 -4.84
C ALA A 116 13.18 4.69 -4.75
N ALA A 117 13.91 5.80 -4.74
CA ALA A 117 13.34 7.14 -4.72
C ALA A 117 12.58 7.43 -6.02
N THR A 118 11.36 7.93 -5.90
CA THR A 118 10.56 8.32 -7.07
C THR A 118 10.72 9.79 -7.44
N GLY A 119 11.22 10.59 -6.50
CA GLY A 119 11.32 12.05 -6.60
C GLY A 119 9.99 12.76 -6.38
N GLN A 120 8.91 12.02 -6.07
CA GLN A 120 7.58 12.57 -5.86
C GLN A 120 7.27 12.58 -4.36
N PRO A 121 7.20 13.75 -3.70
CA PRO A 121 6.77 13.83 -2.32
C PRO A 121 5.26 13.57 -2.19
N ALA A 122 4.87 12.90 -1.11
CA ALA A 122 3.48 12.66 -0.76
C ALA A 122 3.27 12.64 0.76
N ALA A 123 2.00 12.73 1.16
CA ALA A 123 1.55 12.37 2.49
C ALA A 123 0.58 11.20 2.38
N ALA A 124 0.63 10.28 3.33
CA ALA A 124 -0.33 9.18 3.41
C ALA A 124 -0.98 9.12 4.79
N GLN A 125 -2.17 8.56 4.84
CA GLN A 125 -2.79 8.06 6.05
C GLN A 125 -3.15 6.62 5.81
N PHE A 126 -2.89 5.75 6.78
CA PHE A 126 -3.34 4.38 6.68
C PHE A 126 -3.70 3.77 8.02
N SER A 127 -4.51 2.73 7.96
CA SER A 127 -4.94 1.90 9.08
C SER A 127 -4.60 0.45 8.77
N LEU A 128 -4.01 -0.26 9.72
CA LEU A 128 -3.74 -1.69 9.64
C LEU A 128 -4.79 -2.45 10.45
N TYR A 129 -5.44 -3.42 9.82
CA TYR A 129 -6.38 -4.32 10.49
C TYR A 129 -5.86 -5.75 10.38
N VAL A 130 -5.42 -6.27 11.52
CA VAL A 130 -5.04 -7.69 11.67
C VAL A 130 -6.25 -8.43 12.20
N MET A 131 -6.90 -9.23 11.35
CA MET A 131 -8.13 -9.93 11.72
C MET A 131 -7.82 -11.28 12.38
N GLY A 132 -8.50 -11.57 13.49
CA GLY A 132 -8.37 -12.83 14.22
C GLY A 132 -8.40 -12.64 15.73
N THR A 133 -8.24 -13.74 16.46
CA THR A 133 -8.16 -13.76 17.93
C THR A 133 -6.74 -14.13 18.36
N GLY A 134 -6.13 -13.37 19.26
CA GLY A 134 -4.79 -13.67 19.81
C GLY A 134 -3.86 -12.45 19.79
N ASP A 135 -2.69 -12.64 19.17
CA ASP A 135 -1.53 -11.74 19.13
C ASP A 135 -1.67 -10.49 18.22
N HIS A 136 -2.87 -10.21 17.70
CA HIS A 136 -3.13 -9.06 16.82
C HIS A 136 -2.62 -7.72 17.39
N MET A 137 -2.70 -7.51 18.71
CA MET A 137 -2.19 -6.30 19.35
C MET A 137 -0.67 -6.21 19.28
N ASP A 138 0.06 -7.31 19.46
CA ASP A 138 1.52 -7.33 19.37
C ASP A 138 1.98 -7.03 17.94
N GLU A 139 1.26 -7.51 16.94
CA GLU A 139 1.50 -7.19 15.53
C GLU A 139 1.24 -5.71 15.23
N ILE A 140 0.15 -5.13 15.74
CA ILE A 140 -0.16 -3.71 15.58
C ILE A 140 0.90 -2.84 16.27
N TYR A 141 1.27 -3.13 17.52
CA TYR A 141 2.32 -2.39 18.22
C TYR A 141 3.68 -2.55 17.55
N GLY A 142 4.00 -3.75 17.07
CA GLY A 142 5.20 -4.00 16.28
C GLY A 142 5.25 -3.16 15.00
N CYS A 143 4.12 -3.04 14.30
CA CYS A 143 4.00 -2.18 13.11
C CYS A 143 4.20 -0.70 13.48
N ILE A 144 3.58 -0.22 14.56
CA ILE A 144 3.75 1.16 15.04
C ILE A 144 5.22 1.46 15.36
N ASP A 145 5.90 0.55 16.06
CA ASP A 145 7.32 0.69 16.39
C ASP A 145 8.21 0.74 15.14
N PHE A 146 7.91 -0.10 14.14
CA PHE A 146 8.55 -0.07 12.84
C PHE A 146 8.33 1.29 12.16
N LEU A 147 7.09 1.76 12.06
CA LEU A 147 6.76 3.01 11.37
C LEU A 147 7.50 4.19 11.99
N LYS A 148 7.52 4.30 13.32
CA LYS A 148 8.25 5.37 14.04
C LYS A 148 9.74 5.41 13.71
N GLN A 149 10.32 4.30 13.26
CA GLN A 149 11.73 4.17 12.89
C GLN A 149 11.96 4.15 11.37
N SER A 150 10.90 4.09 10.57
CA SER A 150 10.97 3.93 9.10
C SER A 150 11.48 5.17 8.35
N GLY A 151 11.53 6.33 9.00
CA GLY A 151 11.88 7.61 8.38
C GLY A 151 10.73 8.29 7.61
N VAL A 152 9.58 7.63 7.42
CA VAL A 152 8.39 8.22 6.79
C VAL A 152 7.25 8.53 7.77
N TYR A 153 7.41 8.23 9.06
CA TYR A 153 6.39 8.55 10.07
C TYR A 153 6.32 10.06 10.33
N ASP A 154 5.11 10.62 10.23
CA ASP A 154 4.80 12.00 10.61
C ASP A 154 4.22 12.01 12.03
N ARG A 155 3.05 11.39 12.22
CA ARG A 155 2.34 11.37 13.51
C ARG A 155 1.22 10.35 13.57
N SER A 156 0.85 9.96 14.79
CA SER A 156 -0.44 9.31 15.08
C SER A 156 -1.60 10.28 14.85
N LYS A 157 -2.72 9.76 14.36
CA LYS A 157 -4.02 10.43 14.30
C LYS A 157 -5.08 9.52 14.91
N ASN A 158 -6.25 10.07 15.21
CA ASN A 158 -7.40 9.22 15.54
C ASN A 158 -7.67 8.29 14.35
N PHE A 159 -7.75 6.99 14.64
CA PHE A 159 -8.07 5.91 13.71
C PHE A 159 -6.99 5.50 12.70
N CYS A 160 -5.96 6.32 12.47
CA CYS A 160 -4.92 6.03 11.46
C CYS A 160 -3.54 6.56 11.84
N THR A 161 -2.51 6.11 11.13
CA THR A 161 -1.16 6.67 11.18
C THR A 161 -0.91 7.55 9.97
N LYS A 162 -0.34 8.74 10.17
CA LYS A 162 0.06 9.63 9.07
C LYS A 162 1.53 9.44 8.74
N LEU A 163 1.81 9.27 7.45
CA LEU A 163 3.15 9.19 6.87
C LEU A 163 3.41 10.39 5.95
N ARG A 164 4.69 10.75 5.76
CA ARG A 164 5.14 11.78 4.82
C ARG A 164 6.57 11.49 4.36
N GLY A 165 6.85 11.76 3.09
CA GLY A 165 8.17 11.49 2.51
C GLY A 165 8.11 11.29 0.99
N ASP A 166 9.16 10.69 0.44
CA ASP A 166 9.17 10.20 -0.94
C ASP A 166 8.13 9.08 -1.11
N THR A 167 7.41 9.11 -2.24
CA THR A 167 6.35 8.14 -2.52
C THR A 167 6.87 6.70 -2.55
N GLY A 168 8.10 6.47 -3.01
CA GLY A 168 8.73 5.14 -2.99
C GLY A 168 8.87 4.58 -1.58
N ALA A 169 9.40 5.39 -0.65
CA ALA A 169 9.55 5.00 0.75
C ALA A 169 8.20 4.81 1.45
N ILE A 170 7.19 5.65 1.14
CA ILE A 170 5.83 5.49 1.68
C ILE A 170 5.22 4.16 1.24
N PHE A 171 5.24 3.84 -0.06
CA PHE A 171 4.67 2.59 -0.56
C PHE A 171 5.46 1.37 -0.10
N SER A 172 6.78 1.49 0.08
CA SER A 172 7.57 0.45 0.76
C SER A 172 7.09 0.24 2.18
N ALA A 173 6.84 1.30 2.96
CA ALA A 173 6.38 1.16 4.33
C ALA A 173 4.99 0.51 4.43
N LEU A 174 4.08 0.82 3.50
CA LEU A 174 2.78 0.17 3.39
C LEU A 174 2.91 -1.32 3.03
N ASN A 175 3.82 -1.67 2.10
CA ASN A 175 4.10 -3.06 1.75
C ASN A 175 4.61 -3.85 2.96
N GLU A 176 5.58 -3.30 3.69
CA GLU A 176 6.15 -3.98 4.87
C GLU A 176 5.11 -4.11 5.98
N ALA A 177 4.28 -3.07 6.19
CA ALA A 177 3.16 -3.12 7.13
C ALA A 177 2.19 -4.27 6.79
N PHE A 178 1.81 -4.39 5.52
CA PHE A 178 0.90 -5.41 5.03
C PHE A 178 1.48 -6.83 5.09
N CYS A 179 2.75 -6.99 4.70
CA CYS A 179 3.36 -8.30 4.55
C CYS A 179 3.81 -8.88 5.89
N ARG A 180 4.44 -8.06 6.74
CA ARG A 180 5.16 -8.54 7.91
C ARG A 180 4.41 -8.47 9.21
N PHE A 181 3.34 -7.67 9.31
CA PHE A 181 2.64 -7.45 10.58
C PHE A 181 1.24 -8.06 10.53
N GLY A 182 1.13 -9.24 11.10
CA GLY A 182 -0.05 -10.10 11.07
C GLY A 182 0.30 -11.57 10.85
N PRO A 183 -0.63 -12.50 11.10
CA PRO A 183 -0.39 -13.92 10.91
C PRO A 183 -0.03 -14.24 9.45
N GLY A 184 0.91 -15.17 9.23
CA GLY A 184 1.40 -15.52 7.89
C GLY A 184 0.31 -16.08 6.97
N ALA A 185 -0.68 -16.79 7.53
CA ALA A 185 -1.87 -17.28 6.86
C ALA A 185 -3.15 -16.50 7.26
N GLY A 186 -3.00 -15.30 7.83
CA GLY A 186 -4.11 -14.51 8.38
C GLY A 186 -4.73 -13.52 7.40
N HIS A 187 -5.96 -13.12 7.71
CA HIS A 187 -6.65 -12.04 7.02
C HIS A 187 -6.10 -10.69 7.52
N VAL A 188 -5.47 -9.94 6.63
CA VAL A 188 -4.91 -8.60 6.92
C VAL A 188 -5.45 -7.63 5.89
N THR A 189 -5.89 -6.46 6.35
CA THR A 189 -6.33 -5.37 5.47
C THR A 189 -5.66 -4.06 5.81
N LEU A 190 -5.47 -3.23 4.78
CA LEU A 190 -5.11 -1.83 4.92
C LEU A 190 -6.23 -0.97 4.32
N ASP A 191 -6.57 0.12 5.02
CA ASP A 191 -7.23 1.27 4.43
C ASP A 191 -6.19 2.37 4.25
N VAL A 192 -6.03 2.88 3.04
CA VAL A 192 -4.94 3.78 2.65
C VAL A 192 -5.49 4.97 1.90
N THR A 193 -5.05 6.17 2.27
CA THR A 193 -5.23 7.39 1.47
C THR A 193 -3.88 8.05 1.27
N VAL A 194 -3.46 8.26 0.02
CA VAL A 194 -2.21 8.95 -0.36
C VAL A 194 -2.55 10.23 -1.11
N SER A 195 -1.88 11.33 -0.78
CA SER A 195 -2.13 12.66 -1.34
C SER A 195 -0.84 13.34 -1.77
N ALA A 196 -0.83 13.87 -2.99
CA ALA A 196 0.30 14.59 -3.58
C ALA A 196 -0.18 15.92 -4.17
N ASN A 197 0.68 16.93 -4.14
CA ASN A 197 0.41 18.28 -4.66
C ASN A 197 -0.83 18.95 -4.01
N SER A 198 -1.14 18.62 -2.75
CA SER A 198 -2.21 19.28 -2.01
C SER A 198 -1.91 20.78 -1.88
N PRO A 199 -2.86 21.69 -2.16
CA PRO A 199 -2.63 23.14 -2.08
C PRO A 199 -2.37 23.63 -0.65
N SER A 200 -2.72 22.83 0.36
CA SER A 200 -2.44 23.08 1.77
C SER A 200 -1.13 22.45 2.27
N ALA A 201 -0.40 21.75 1.41
CA ALA A 201 0.91 21.21 1.75
C ALA A 201 1.94 22.35 1.76
N VAL A 202 1.92 23.12 2.84
CA VAL A 202 3.07 23.95 3.26
C VAL A 202 4.14 23.05 3.86
#